data_AF-A0A953X2U7-F1
#
_entry.id   AF-A0A953X2U7-F1
#
_cell.length_a   1.000
_cell.length_b   1.000
_cell.length_c   1.000
_cell.angle_alpha   90.00
_cell.angle_beta   90.00
_cell.angle_gamma   90.00
#
_symmetry.space_group_name_H-M   'P 1'
#
loop_
_entity.id
_entity.type
_entity.pdbx_description
1 polymer ?
#
loop_
_entity_poly.entity_id
_entity_poly.type
_entity_poly.pdbx_seq_one_letter_code
_entity_poly.pdbx_strand_id
1 'polypeptide(L)'
;MKRIGLALMMFALAACGAETKPEPGPPPLYKYQSMKTAVEEARQTLPVFWDAYRSGDGAYSNFALNVVTQSKRYDAEYVWLVDIKEREGRLEGTVPEDHEIDDGLKSGTVIAFLPGQIADWRYREDGRTRGAYTTRAMLDLAPNADTSNIRALFHDSPVP
;
A
#
# COMPACT_ATOMS: atom_id res chain seq x y z
N MET A 1 -25.34 -68.16 24.27
CA MET A 1 -25.26 -66.68 24.35
C MET A 1 -23.80 -66.27 24.21
N LYS A 2 -23.42 -65.71 23.06
CA LYS A 2 -22.03 -65.38 22.70
C LYS A 2 -21.70 -63.97 23.21
N ARG A 3 -20.61 -63.82 23.96
CA ARG A 3 -20.03 -62.52 24.33
C ARG A 3 -19.08 -62.11 23.22
N ILE A 4 -19.46 -61.08 22.44
CA ILE A 4 -18.58 -60.43 21.47
C ILE A 4 -18.08 -59.16 22.16
N GLY A 5 -16.81 -59.14 22.54
CA GLY A 5 -16.13 -57.94 23.03
C GLY A 5 -15.77 -57.05 21.85
N LEU A 6 -16.35 -55.85 21.82
CA LEU A 6 -16.06 -54.81 20.83
C LEU A 6 -14.84 -54.01 21.32
N ALA A 7 -13.69 -54.18 20.66
CA ALA A 7 -12.51 -53.35 20.91
C ALA A 7 -12.69 -51.99 20.24
N LEU A 8 -12.65 -50.92 21.04
CA LEU A 8 -12.77 -49.53 20.63
C LEU A 8 -11.44 -49.08 19.99
N MET A 9 -11.44 -48.77 18.70
CA MET A 9 -10.28 -48.26 17.97
C MET A 9 -10.26 -46.73 18.10
N MET A 10 -9.34 -46.17 18.89
CA MET A 10 -9.08 -44.73 18.93
C MET A 10 -8.44 -44.30 17.61
N PHE A 11 -9.17 -43.53 16.80
CA PHE A 11 -8.60 -42.77 15.69
C PHE A 11 -7.99 -41.48 16.25
N ALA A 12 -6.65 -41.39 16.22
CA ALA A 12 -5.95 -40.14 16.42
C ALA A 12 -6.16 -39.25 15.17
N LEU A 13 -6.94 -38.19 15.31
CA LEU A 13 -7.03 -37.11 14.33
C LEU A 13 -5.72 -36.33 14.37
N ALA A 14 -4.80 -36.67 13.47
CA ALA A 14 -3.68 -35.79 13.14
C ALA A 14 -4.27 -34.55 12.45
N ALA A 15 -4.40 -33.46 13.21
CA ALA A 15 -4.67 -32.14 12.66
C ALA A 15 -3.44 -31.70 11.86
N CYS A 16 -3.41 -32.03 10.57
CA CYS A 16 -2.57 -31.34 9.61
C CYS A 16 -3.07 -29.89 9.53
N GLY A 17 -2.57 -29.03 10.42
CA GLY A 17 -2.60 -27.59 10.19
C GLY A 17 -1.71 -27.33 8.98
N ALA A 18 -2.33 -27.20 7.81
CA ALA A 18 -1.61 -26.68 6.66
C ALA A 18 -1.22 -25.24 7.00
N GLU A 19 0.07 -25.01 7.26
CA GLU A 19 0.62 -23.66 7.30
C GLU A 19 0.34 -23.01 5.94
N THR A 20 -0.52 -22.00 5.93
CA THR A 20 -0.77 -21.19 4.74
C THR A 20 0.53 -20.47 4.40
N LYS A 21 1.24 -20.92 3.35
CA LYS A 21 2.37 -20.17 2.82
C LYS A 21 1.85 -18.85 2.24
N PRO A 22 2.47 -17.71 2.54
CA PRO A 22 2.13 -16.44 1.91
C PRO A 22 2.15 -16.60 0.39
N GLU A 23 1.13 -16.07 -0.28
CA GLU A 23 1.11 -16.06 -1.73
C GLU A 23 2.09 -14.99 -2.23
N PRO A 24 2.68 -15.14 -3.43
CA PRO A 24 3.30 -14.00 -4.09
C PRO A 24 2.20 -12.97 -4.38
N GLY A 25 2.30 -11.79 -3.77
CA GLY A 25 1.36 -10.70 -4.04
C GLY A 25 1.45 -10.15 -5.47
N PRO A 26 0.62 -9.15 -5.81
CA PRO A 26 0.90 -8.29 -6.97
C PRO A 26 2.39 -7.93 -6.93
N PRO A 27 3.08 -7.86 -8.08
CA PRO A 27 4.54 -7.91 -8.12
C PRO A 27 5.08 -7.00 -7.03
N PRO A 28 5.78 -7.54 -6.01
CA PRO A 28 6.16 -6.74 -4.86
C PRO A 28 6.82 -5.49 -5.41
N LEU A 29 6.57 -4.30 -4.85
CA LEU A 29 7.19 -3.07 -5.38
C LEU A 29 8.70 -3.28 -5.61
N TYR A 30 9.34 -4.15 -4.85
CA TYR A 30 10.76 -4.47 -5.01
C TYR A 30 11.14 -5.48 -6.12
N LYS A 31 10.19 -6.02 -6.90
CA LYS A 31 10.48 -6.97 -8.00
C LYS A 31 11.23 -6.29 -9.14
N TYR A 32 10.85 -5.08 -9.50
CA TYR A 32 11.42 -4.34 -10.63
C TYR A 32 12.37 -3.26 -10.15
N GLN A 33 13.54 -3.12 -10.81
CA GLN A 33 14.51 -2.10 -10.43
C GLN A 33 13.94 -0.68 -10.54
N SER A 34 13.11 -0.40 -11.56
CA SER A 34 12.42 0.87 -11.73
C SER A 34 11.55 1.23 -10.52
N MET A 35 10.86 0.26 -9.95
CA MET A 35 10.02 0.46 -8.78
C MET A 35 10.83 0.73 -7.51
N LYS A 36 11.98 0.06 -7.34
CA LYS A 36 12.90 0.34 -6.22
C LYS A 36 13.42 1.76 -6.29
N THR A 37 13.87 2.18 -7.48
CA THR A 37 14.33 3.55 -7.73
C THR A 37 13.23 4.56 -7.47
N ALA A 38 12.00 4.28 -7.91
CA ALA A 38 10.85 5.15 -7.63
C ALA A 38 10.58 5.35 -6.14
N VAL A 39 10.67 4.29 -5.32
CA VAL A 39 10.53 4.39 -3.85
C VAL A 39 11.67 5.21 -3.24
N GLU A 40 12.90 5.03 -3.72
CA GLU A 40 14.06 5.81 -3.26
C GLU A 40 13.90 7.31 -3.58
N GLU A 41 13.50 7.64 -4.81
CA GLU A 41 13.24 9.02 -5.24
C GLU A 41 12.08 9.65 -4.46
N ALA A 42 10.98 8.91 -4.25
CA ALA A 42 9.87 9.40 -3.45
C ALA A 42 10.30 9.72 -2.02
N ARG A 43 11.13 8.88 -1.39
CA ARG A 43 11.66 9.13 -0.05
C ARG A 43 12.60 10.33 0.00
N GLN A 44 13.47 10.48 -0.99
CA GLN A 44 14.38 11.63 -1.08
C GLN A 44 13.62 12.95 -1.23
N THR A 45 12.48 12.94 -1.92
CA THR A 45 11.66 14.12 -2.21
C THR A 45 10.49 14.29 -1.24
N LEU A 46 10.33 13.41 -0.26
CA LEU A 46 9.29 13.48 0.76
C LEU A 46 9.21 14.84 1.50
N PRO A 47 10.31 15.60 1.73
CA PRO A 47 10.19 16.96 2.26
C PRO A 47 9.24 17.87 1.46
N VAL A 48 9.18 17.73 0.13
CA VAL A 48 8.28 18.51 -0.74
C VAL A 48 6.81 18.24 -0.40
N PHE A 49 6.44 16.99 -0.12
CA PHE A 49 5.10 16.65 0.33
C PHE A 49 4.77 17.33 1.66
N TRP A 50 5.68 17.29 2.63
CA TRP A 50 5.44 17.87 3.94
C TRP A 50 5.37 19.39 3.90
N ASP A 51 6.18 20.04 3.07
CA ASP A 51 6.13 21.48 2.87
C ASP A 51 4.77 21.89 2.26
N ALA A 52 4.33 21.19 1.20
CA ALA A 52 3.01 21.41 0.61
C ALA A 52 1.87 21.14 1.62
N TYR A 53 1.94 20.04 2.36
CA TYR A 53 0.92 19.64 3.33
C TYR A 53 0.77 20.66 4.46
N ARG A 54 1.89 21.16 5.00
CA ARG A 54 1.90 22.12 6.11
C ARG A 54 1.66 23.56 5.67
N SER A 55 1.82 23.87 4.39
CA SER A 55 1.56 25.21 3.84
C SER A 55 0.11 25.66 4.05
N GLY A 56 -0.83 24.70 4.04
CA GLY A 56 -2.26 24.99 4.06
C GLY A 56 -2.77 25.70 2.81
N ASP A 57 -2.02 25.67 1.70
CA ASP A 57 -2.43 26.28 0.43
C ASP A 57 -3.69 25.59 -0.11
N GLY A 58 -4.72 26.39 -0.38
CA GLY A 58 -6.00 25.90 -0.91
C GLY A 58 -5.93 25.39 -2.36
N ALA A 59 -4.86 25.69 -3.09
CA ALA A 59 -4.58 25.08 -4.39
C ALA A 59 -4.12 23.61 -4.25
N TYR A 60 -3.70 23.21 -3.05
CA TYR A 60 -3.25 21.85 -2.77
C TYR A 60 -4.34 20.99 -2.14
N SER A 61 -4.51 19.77 -2.64
CA SER A 61 -5.56 18.86 -2.17
C SER A 61 -5.17 17.39 -2.33
N ASN A 62 -6.02 16.48 -1.85
CA ASN A 62 -5.89 15.03 -2.06
C ASN A 62 -4.51 14.47 -1.66
N PHE A 63 -3.99 14.94 -0.51
CA PHE A 63 -2.76 14.44 0.07
C PHE A 63 -2.91 12.97 0.45
N ALA A 64 -1.96 12.15 0.02
CA ALA A 64 -1.91 10.74 0.37
C ALA A 64 -0.48 10.25 0.49
N LEU A 65 -0.27 9.26 1.35
CA LEU A 65 1.00 8.58 1.56
C LEU A 65 0.82 7.09 1.28
N ASN A 66 1.71 6.51 0.49
CA ASN A 66 1.76 5.06 0.33
C ASN A 66 2.66 4.48 1.42
N VAL A 67 2.10 3.61 2.26
CA VAL A 67 2.74 3.10 3.46
C VAL A 67 2.85 1.59 3.41
N VAL A 68 4.01 1.07 3.81
CA VAL A 68 4.24 -0.37 3.98
C VAL A 68 3.56 -0.84 5.26
N THR A 69 2.59 -1.74 5.11
CA THR A 69 1.85 -2.39 6.20
C THR A 69 2.16 -3.89 6.25
N GLN A 70 1.82 -4.52 7.37
CA GLN A 70 1.82 -5.97 7.48
C GLN A 70 0.59 -6.52 6.74
N SER A 71 0.77 -7.62 6.02
CA SER A 71 -0.33 -8.35 5.39
C SER A 71 -0.42 -9.76 5.95
N LYS A 72 -1.65 -10.29 6.04
CA LYS A 72 -1.87 -11.69 6.40
C LYS A 72 -1.69 -12.62 5.21
N ARG A 73 -1.86 -12.08 3.99
CA ARG A 73 -1.76 -12.81 2.72
C ARG A 73 -0.35 -12.74 2.13
N TYR A 74 0.32 -11.60 2.31
CA TYR A 74 1.61 -11.28 1.73
C TYR A 74 2.65 -10.93 2.81
N ASP A 75 3.94 -10.96 2.47
CA ASP A 75 5.01 -10.55 3.41
C ASP A 75 4.88 -9.07 3.83
N ALA A 76 4.39 -8.24 2.91
CA ALA A 76 4.11 -6.82 3.13
C ALA A 76 3.10 -6.33 2.08
N GLU A 77 2.47 -5.21 2.37
CA GLU A 77 1.52 -4.57 1.48
C GLU A 77 1.69 -3.05 1.49
N TYR A 78 1.26 -2.41 0.42
CA TYR A 78 1.48 -1.00 0.13
C TYR A 78 0.14 -0.30 0.01
N VAL A 79 -0.20 0.47 1.03
CA VAL A 79 -1.52 1.07 1.15
C VAL A 79 -1.40 2.57 0.97
N TRP A 80 -2.13 3.11 -0.01
CA TRP A 80 -2.33 4.55 -0.08
C TRP A 80 -3.29 4.98 1.03
N LEU A 81 -2.78 5.74 2.00
CA LEU A 81 -3.57 6.34 3.08
C LEU A 81 -3.89 7.80 2.76
N VAL A 82 -5.10 8.22 3.12
CA VAL A 82 -5.61 9.60 3.02
C VAL A 82 -5.84 10.19 4.41
N ASP A 83 -6.37 11.41 4.53
CA ASP A 83 -6.66 12.08 5.81
C ASP A 83 -5.47 12.06 6.79
N ILE A 84 -4.28 12.34 6.25
CA ILE A 84 -3.01 12.28 6.96
C ILE A 84 -3.05 13.20 8.18
N LYS A 85 -2.54 12.74 9.33
CA LYS A 85 -2.47 13.52 10.57
C LYS A 85 -1.09 13.36 11.21
N GLU A 86 -0.49 14.49 11.57
CA GLU A 86 0.69 14.54 12.43
C GLU A 86 0.23 14.86 13.85
N ARG A 87 0.32 13.90 14.78
CA ARG A 87 -0.07 14.08 16.20
C ARG A 87 1.04 13.60 17.12
N GLU A 88 1.60 14.51 17.93
CA GLU A 88 2.52 14.16 19.01
C GLU A 88 3.69 13.24 18.59
N GLY A 89 4.25 13.48 17.40
CA GLY A 89 5.33 12.67 16.83
C GLY A 89 4.89 11.34 16.19
N ARG A 90 3.58 11.13 16.00
CA ARG A 90 2.99 9.97 15.33
C ARG A 90 2.35 10.41 14.02
N LEU A 91 2.47 9.57 13.00
CA LEU A 91 1.75 9.72 11.74
C LEU A 91 0.57 8.77 11.71
N GLU A 92 -0.58 9.30 11.32
CA GLU A 92 -1.80 8.54 11.10
C GLU A 92 -2.34 8.83 9.70
N GLY A 93 -3.01 7.85 9.11
CA GLY A 93 -3.74 8.00 7.86
C GLY A 93 -4.88 6.99 7.78
N THR A 94 -5.85 7.28 6.94
CA THR A 94 -7.08 6.49 6.78
C THR A 94 -7.03 5.69 5.49
N VAL A 95 -7.43 4.41 5.54
CA VAL A 95 -7.66 3.60 4.34
C VAL A 95 -8.83 4.20 3.56
N PRO A 96 -8.66 4.56 2.28
CA PRO A 96 -9.69 5.24 1.50
C PRO A 96 -10.86 4.30 1.16
N GLU A 97 -12.01 4.88 0.82
CA GLU A 97 -13.22 4.11 0.47
C GLU A 97 -13.05 3.27 -0.81
N ASP A 98 -12.22 3.73 -1.74
CA ASP A 98 -11.88 3.06 -3.00
C ASP A 98 -10.68 2.10 -2.86
N HIS A 99 -10.36 1.65 -1.63
CA HIS A 99 -9.35 0.62 -1.44
C HIS A 99 -9.88 -0.73 -1.94
N GLU A 100 -9.40 -1.16 -3.11
CA GLU A 100 -9.91 -2.35 -3.81
C GLU A 100 -9.26 -3.67 -3.37
N ILE A 101 -8.25 -3.64 -2.49
CA ILE A 101 -7.51 -4.84 -2.08
C ILE A 101 -8.24 -5.49 -0.89
N ASP A 102 -8.67 -6.74 -1.06
CA ASP A 102 -9.27 -7.56 0.00
C ASP A 102 -8.20 -8.38 0.73
N ASP A 103 -7.46 -7.71 1.61
CA ASP A 103 -6.37 -8.27 2.45
C ASP A 103 -6.68 -8.22 3.96
N GLY A 104 -7.88 -7.75 4.31
CA GLY A 104 -8.34 -7.56 5.67
C GLY A 104 -8.23 -6.13 6.19
N LEU A 105 -7.70 -5.19 5.42
CA LEU A 105 -7.82 -3.75 5.69
C LEU A 105 -9.18 -3.23 5.21
N LYS A 106 -9.94 -2.63 6.12
CA LYS A 106 -11.26 -2.08 5.82
C LYS A 106 -11.15 -0.59 5.50
N SER A 107 -11.89 -0.13 4.50
CA SER A 107 -12.14 1.30 4.26
C SER A 107 -12.51 2.05 5.55
N GLY A 108 -11.99 3.27 5.71
CA GLY A 108 -12.18 4.11 6.90
C GLY A 108 -11.31 3.72 8.10
N THR A 109 -10.51 2.64 8.02
CA THR A 109 -9.60 2.23 9.09
C THR A 109 -8.46 3.24 9.22
N VAL A 110 -8.20 3.72 10.45
CA VAL A 110 -7.05 4.57 10.75
C VAL A 110 -5.83 3.68 11.06
N ILE A 111 -4.74 3.93 10.35
CA ILE A 111 -3.45 3.26 10.50
C ILE A 111 -2.44 4.26 11.03
N ALA A 112 -1.80 3.91 12.16
CA ALA A 112 -0.62 4.61 12.64
C ALA A 112 0.64 4.02 11.99
N PHE A 113 1.58 4.87 11.59
CA PHE A 113 2.81 4.44 10.92
C PHE A 113 4.01 5.32 11.28
N LEU A 114 5.20 4.80 11.01
CA LEU A 114 6.47 5.48 11.18
C LEU A 114 6.91 6.12 9.85
N PRO A 115 7.70 7.21 9.89
CA PRO A 115 8.24 7.82 8.66
C PRO A 115 8.98 6.84 7.75
N GLY A 116 9.72 5.87 8.31
CA GLY A 116 10.43 4.85 7.53
C GLY A 116 9.54 3.88 6.77
N GLN A 117 8.24 3.81 7.09
CA GLN A 117 7.27 2.99 6.37
C GLN A 117 6.71 3.68 5.12
N ILE A 118 6.99 4.98 4.92
CA ILE A 118 6.54 5.70 3.73
C ILE A 118 7.34 5.20 2.53
N ALA A 119 6.63 4.76 1.50
CA ALA A 119 7.19 4.26 0.24
C ALA A 119 6.94 5.21 -0.94
N ASP A 120 5.86 5.98 -0.89
CA ASP A 120 5.53 6.99 -1.91
C ASP A 120 4.62 8.07 -1.30
N TRP A 121 4.41 9.16 -2.04
CA TRP A 121 3.55 10.28 -1.64
C TRP A 121 2.89 10.91 -2.86
N ARG A 122 1.72 11.54 -2.69
CA ARG A 122 1.08 12.36 -3.73
C ARG A 122 0.23 13.46 -3.14
N TYR A 123 0.05 14.53 -3.90
CA TYR A 123 -0.99 15.53 -3.70
C TYR A 123 -1.37 16.13 -5.06
N ARG A 124 -2.50 16.83 -5.12
CA ARG A 124 -2.92 17.58 -6.30
C ARG A 124 -2.59 19.06 -6.15
N GLU A 125 -2.01 19.62 -7.20
CA GLU A 125 -1.77 21.05 -7.42
C GLU A 125 -2.43 21.41 -8.76
N ASP A 126 -3.31 22.40 -8.76
CA ASP A 126 -4.04 22.85 -9.95
C ASP A 126 -4.74 21.70 -10.70
N GLY A 127 -5.35 20.79 -9.94
CA GLY A 127 -6.07 19.63 -10.47
C GLY A 127 -5.19 18.49 -10.99
N ARG A 128 -3.86 18.66 -11.04
CA ARG A 128 -2.91 17.64 -11.50
C ARG A 128 -2.07 17.09 -10.34
N THR A 129 -1.59 15.87 -10.49
CA THR A 129 -0.91 15.12 -9.42
C THR A 129 0.59 15.36 -9.43
N ARG A 130 1.14 15.75 -8.27
CA ARG A 130 2.57 15.74 -7.92
C ARG A 130 2.91 14.43 -7.19
N GLY A 131 4.18 14.05 -7.19
CA GLY A 131 4.66 12.78 -6.63
C GLY A 131 4.17 11.57 -7.42
N ALA A 132 3.69 10.55 -6.70
CA ALA A 132 3.19 9.26 -7.19
C ALA A 132 4.24 8.51 -8.02
N TYR A 133 5.48 8.47 -7.54
CA TYR A 133 6.62 7.89 -8.24
C TYR A 133 6.38 6.43 -8.60
N THR A 134 5.82 5.65 -7.66
CA THR A 134 5.53 4.24 -7.85
C THR A 134 4.42 4.02 -8.87
N THR A 135 3.40 4.89 -8.90
CA THR A 135 2.37 4.87 -9.94
C THR A 135 2.96 5.21 -11.30
N ARG A 136 3.81 6.25 -11.40
CA ARG A 136 4.49 6.62 -12.65
C ARG A 136 5.35 5.49 -13.19
N ALA A 137 6.19 4.88 -12.33
CA ALA A 137 7.01 3.73 -12.70
C ALA A 137 6.16 2.52 -13.12
N MET A 138 5.01 2.30 -12.49
CA MET A 138 4.08 1.23 -12.88
C MET A 138 3.50 1.46 -14.29
N LEU A 139 3.19 2.70 -14.67
CA LEU A 139 2.73 3.02 -16.04
C LEU A 139 3.79 2.72 -17.09
N ASP A 140 5.08 2.80 -16.74
CA ASP A 140 6.19 2.46 -17.63
C ASP A 140 6.39 0.94 -17.79
N LEU A 141 5.86 0.13 -16.87
CA LEU A 141 5.91 -1.34 -16.93
C LEU A 141 4.85 -1.96 -17.86
N ALA A 142 3.91 -1.16 -18.37
CA ALA A 142 2.87 -1.59 -19.30
C ALA A 142 3.10 -0.99 -20.71
N PRO A 143 4.15 -1.40 -21.45
CA PRO A 143 4.60 -0.73 -22.67
C PRO A 143 3.59 -0.75 -23.83
N ASN A 144 2.61 -1.66 -23.79
CA ASN A 144 1.58 -1.79 -24.83
C ASN A 144 0.24 -1.15 -24.41
N ALA A 145 0.14 -0.60 -23.21
CA ALA A 145 -1.07 0.07 -22.74
C ALA A 145 -1.03 1.55 -23.17
N ASP A 146 -2.14 2.05 -23.72
CA ASP A 146 -2.31 3.49 -23.88
C ASP A 146 -2.54 4.12 -22.50
N THR A 147 -1.49 4.74 -21.97
CA THR A 147 -1.49 5.41 -20.67
C THR A 147 -1.65 6.93 -20.79
N SER A 148 -1.89 7.46 -21.99
CA SER A 148 -1.93 8.92 -22.25
C SER A 148 -2.93 9.65 -21.35
N ASN A 149 -4.15 9.14 -21.26
CA ASN A 149 -5.21 9.70 -20.40
C ASN A 149 -4.84 9.68 -18.92
N ILE A 150 -4.12 8.65 -18.47
CA ILE A 150 -3.67 8.53 -17.07
C ILE A 150 -2.52 9.52 -16.83
N ARG A 151 -1.55 9.62 -17.76
CA ARG A 151 -0.42 10.54 -17.66
C ARG A 151 -0.86 12.01 -17.65
N ALA A 152 -1.93 12.35 -18.34
CA ALA A 152 -2.53 13.69 -18.31
C ALA A 152 -3.05 14.11 -16.92
N LEU A 153 -3.26 13.18 -15.99
CA LEU A 153 -3.64 13.46 -14.60
C LEU A 153 -2.47 13.95 -13.74
N PHE A 154 -1.25 13.90 -14.25
CA PHE A 154 -0.02 14.23 -13.54
C PHE A 154 0.59 15.53 -14.09
N HIS A 155 1.35 16.22 -13.26
CA HIS A 155 2.33 17.18 -13.77
C HIS A 155 3.49 16.44 -14.44
N ASP A 156 4.12 17.10 -15.42
CA ASP A 156 5.28 16.55 -16.14
C ASP A 156 6.41 16.17 -15.17
N SER A 157 6.68 17.03 -14.18
CA SER A 157 7.59 16.77 -13.06
C SER A 157 6.84 16.35 -11.80
N PRO A 158 7.30 15.33 -11.06
CA PRO A 158 6.70 14.93 -9.79
C PRO A 158 6.89 15.98 -8.68
N VAL A 159 7.91 16.84 -8.78
CA VAL A 159 8.14 17.96 -7.87
C VAL A 159 7.87 19.29 -8.60
N PRO A 160 7.48 20.36 -7.89
CA PRO A 160 7.34 21.70 -8.45
C PRO A 160 8.56 22.18 -9.25
#